data_AF-A0A820MC58-F1
#
_entry.id   AF-A0A820MC58-F1
#
_cell.length_a   1.000
_cell.length_b   1.000
_cell.length_c   1.000
_cell.angle_alpha   90.00
_cell.angle_beta   90.00
_cell.angle_gamma   90.00
#
_symmetry.space_group_name_H-M   'P 1'
#
loop_
_entity.id
_entity.type
_entity.pdbx_description
1 polymer ?
#
loop_
_entity_poly.entity_id
_entity_poly.type
_entity_poly.pdbx_seq_one_letter_code
_entity_poly.pdbx_strand_id
1 'polypeptide(L)'
;NIVEQRPISENDVCPICQDEFLIKKLPVTYCRHGCGNNVHIKCMKIWLDHQVSTGEKKIKCPLCREIFGTPEQLKEEFRTNDDEQTEKFSIHLGYSCHRCRSCPIRGKCYKCTTCQDYFLCQTCFNLNIHNEHSFDYRE
;
A
#
# COMPACT_ATOMS: atom_id res chain seq x y z
N ASN A 1 24.31 14.20 4.02
CA ASN A 1 23.72 14.39 5.37
C ASN A 1 22.32 13.84 5.31
N ILE A 2 21.97 12.86 6.15
CA ILE A 2 20.58 12.35 6.22
C ILE A 2 19.84 13.25 7.21
N VAL A 3 18.68 13.77 6.81
CA VAL A 3 17.80 14.56 7.68
C VAL A 3 16.65 13.71 8.19
N GLU A 4 16.17 14.02 9.38
CA GLU A 4 15.03 13.34 9.99
C GLU A 4 13.71 13.73 9.34
N GLN A 5 12.73 12.83 9.41
CA GLN A 5 11.37 13.10 8.98
C GLN A 5 10.72 14.13 9.92
N ARG A 6 10.17 15.20 9.35
CA ARG A 6 9.43 16.19 10.13
C ARG A 6 8.10 15.62 10.62
N PRO A 7 7.69 15.93 11.87
CA PRO A 7 6.36 15.57 12.34
C PRO A 7 5.29 16.24 11.47
N ILE A 8 4.16 15.57 11.30
CA ILE A 8 3.00 16.09 10.58
C ILE A 8 2.08 16.80 11.56
N SER A 9 1.84 18.09 11.32
CA SER A 9 0.91 18.94 12.06
C SER A 9 -0.46 19.00 11.38
N GLU A 10 -1.47 19.55 12.06
CA GLU A 10 -2.86 19.62 11.57
C GLU A 10 -3.01 20.32 10.22
N ASN A 11 -2.22 21.38 9.99
CA ASN A 11 -2.29 22.17 8.75
C ASN A 11 -1.27 21.75 7.69
N ASP A 12 -0.53 20.66 7.91
CA ASP A 12 0.46 20.21 6.94
C ASP A 12 -0.23 19.53 5.75
N VAL A 13 0.16 19.98 4.55
CA VAL A 13 -0.38 19.50 3.28
C VAL A 13 0.70 18.87 2.41
N CYS A 14 0.31 17.91 1.57
CA CYS A 14 1.19 17.33 0.57
C CYS A 14 1.61 18.39 -0.47
N PRO A 15 2.91 18.59 -0.74
CA PRO A 15 3.37 19.64 -1.65
C PRO A 15 2.98 19.41 -3.12
N ILE A 16 2.48 18.22 -3.46
CA ILE A 16 2.06 17.86 -4.83
C ILE A 16 0.55 18.02 -5.00
N CYS A 17 -0.26 17.41 -4.12
CA CYS A 17 -1.72 17.41 -4.27
C CYS A 17 -2.46 18.43 -3.39
N GLN A 18 -1.76 19.08 -2.46
CA GLN A 18 -2.31 20.07 -1.51
C GLN A 18 -3.40 19.52 -0.57
N ASP A 19 -3.61 18.20 -0.53
CA ASP A 19 -4.46 17.57 0.49
C ASP A 19 -3.75 17.55 1.85
N GLU A 20 -4.52 17.78 2.92
CA GLU A 20 -4.08 17.64 4.31
C GLU A 20 -3.76 16.17 4.66
N PHE A 21 -2.59 15.97 5.28
CA PHE A 21 -2.10 14.63 5.61
C PHE A 21 -2.98 13.92 6.64
N LEU A 22 -3.37 14.63 7.71
CA LEU A 22 -4.11 14.03 8.82
C LEU A 22 -5.57 13.71 8.48
N ILE A 23 -6.13 14.39 7.47
CA ILE A 23 -7.48 14.09 6.95
C ILE A 23 -7.44 12.84 6.08
N LYS A 24 -6.55 12.79 5.09
CA LYS A 24 -6.52 11.68 4.13
C LYS A 24 -5.89 10.42 4.71
N LYS A 25 -4.98 10.55 5.68
CA LYS A 25 -4.24 9.46 6.34
C LYS A 25 -3.63 8.45 5.35
N LEU A 26 -3.23 8.93 4.17
CA LEU A 26 -2.57 8.12 3.17
C LEU A 26 -1.10 7.89 3.56
N PRO A 27 -0.49 6.77 3.14
CA PRO A 27 0.94 6.54 3.36
C PRO A 27 1.79 7.69 2.81
N VAL A 28 2.79 8.08 3.59
CA VAL A 28 3.75 9.14 3.25
C VAL A 28 5.16 8.60 3.21
N THR A 29 5.98 9.20 2.36
CA THR A 29 7.44 9.15 2.41
C THR A 29 7.96 10.56 2.71
N TYR A 30 9.27 10.74 2.88
CA TYR A 30 9.85 12.04 3.22
C TYR A 30 11.21 12.29 2.58
N CYS A 31 11.55 13.57 2.45
CA CYS A 31 12.84 13.99 1.91
C CYS A 31 13.98 13.75 2.90
N ARG A 32 14.82 12.74 2.64
CA ARG A 32 15.92 12.32 3.52
C ARG A 32 17.21 13.12 3.38
N HIS A 33 17.35 13.99 2.38
CA HIS A 33 18.61 14.72 2.14
C HIS A 33 18.46 16.24 2.08
N GLY A 34 17.27 16.77 2.39
CA GLY A 34 16.96 18.20 2.27
C GLY A 34 16.05 18.68 3.38
N CYS A 35 14.77 18.85 3.08
CA CYS A 35 13.84 19.55 3.96
C CYS A 35 13.15 18.69 5.04
N GLY A 36 13.27 17.36 5.02
CA GLY A 36 12.57 16.47 5.95
C GLY A 36 11.05 16.40 5.75
N ASN A 37 10.47 17.15 4.80
CA ASN A 37 9.02 17.21 4.61
C ASN A 37 8.45 15.93 4.02
N ASN A 38 7.20 15.70 4.39
CA ASN A 38 6.38 14.57 3.97
C ASN A 38 5.79 14.78 2.58
N VAL A 39 5.59 13.68 1.86
CA VAL A 39 4.89 13.62 0.57
C VAL A 39 4.11 12.31 0.54
N HIS A 40 2.86 12.32 0.10
CA HIS A 40 2.12 11.08 -0.12
C HIS A 40 2.88 10.16 -1.08
N ILE A 41 2.99 8.86 -0.76
CA ILE A 41 3.66 7.88 -1.62
C ILE A 41 3.06 7.87 -3.03
N LYS A 42 1.73 7.91 -3.15
CA LYS A 42 1.05 8.00 -4.46
C LYS A 42 1.46 9.24 -5.27
N CYS A 43 1.67 10.37 -4.60
CA CYS A 43 2.04 11.61 -5.27
C CYS A 43 3.52 11.58 -5.68
N MET A 44 4.37 10.99 -4.83
CA MET A 44 5.78 10.83 -5.14
C MET A 44 6.02 9.82 -6.28
N LYS A 45 5.16 8.79 -6.44
CA LYS A 45 5.14 7.91 -7.63
C LYS A 45 4.94 8.70 -8.92
N ILE A 46 3.91 9.54 -8.98
CA ILE A 46 3.63 10.38 -10.15
C ILE A 46 4.80 11.34 -10.42
N TRP A 47 5.36 11.92 -9.37
CA TRP A 47 6.51 12.81 -9.49
C TRP A 47 7.75 12.10 -10.02
N LEU A 48 8.04 10.90 -9.50
CA LEU A 48 9.10 10.03 -9.98
C LEU A 48 8.94 9.73 -11.48
N ASP A 49 7.76 9.28 -11.90
CA ASP A 49 7.49 8.92 -13.29
C ASP A 49 7.69 10.12 -14.23
N HIS A 50 7.22 11.30 -13.80
CA HIS A 50 7.46 12.53 -14.55
C HIS A 50 8.96 12.83 -14.67
N GLN A 51 9.71 12.83 -13.58
CA GLN A 51 11.14 13.16 -13.63
C GLN A 51 11.95 12.15 -14.45
N VAL A 52 11.66 10.86 -14.33
CA VAL A 52 12.28 9.81 -15.16
C VAL A 52 11.98 10.05 -16.64
N SER A 53 10.74 10.43 -16.99
CA SER A 53 10.37 10.73 -18.39
C SER A 53 11.16 11.90 -18.98
N THR A 54 11.68 12.80 -18.13
CA THR A 54 12.55 13.91 -18.54
C THR A 54 14.05 13.55 -18.60
N GLY A 55 14.41 12.28 -18.36
CA GLY A 55 15.79 11.79 -18.40
C GLY A 55 16.59 12.01 -17.10
N GLU A 56 15.93 12.40 -16.01
CA GLU A 56 16.58 12.61 -14.72
C GLU A 56 17.00 11.28 -14.08
N LYS A 57 18.23 11.23 -13.57
CA LYS A 57 18.79 10.02 -12.91
C LYS A 57 18.73 10.10 -11.39
N LYS A 58 18.53 11.30 -10.84
CA LYS A 58 18.38 11.55 -9.41
C LYS A 58 17.12 12.34 -9.16
N ILE A 59 16.17 11.72 -8.49
CA ILE A 59 14.86 12.31 -8.28
C ILE A 59 15.00 13.42 -7.25
N LYS A 60 14.49 14.59 -7.59
CA LYS A 60 14.55 15.81 -6.79
C LYS A 60 13.29 15.93 -5.95
N CYS A 61 13.44 16.48 -4.75
CA CYS A 61 12.33 16.79 -3.88
C CYS A 61 11.45 17.85 -4.55
N PRO A 62 10.11 17.66 -4.63
CA PRO A 62 9.22 18.65 -5.22
C PRO A 62 9.22 19.99 -4.46
N LEU A 63 9.65 19.99 -3.19
CA LEU A 63 9.66 21.17 -2.34
C LEU A 63 11.02 21.90 -2.31
N CYS A 64 12.09 21.20 -1.94
CA CYS A 64 13.41 21.82 -1.76
C CYS A 64 14.38 21.57 -2.92
N ARG A 65 14.00 20.74 -3.90
CA ARG A 65 14.80 20.37 -5.09
C ARG A 65 16.10 19.61 -4.82
N GLU A 66 16.44 19.36 -3.57
CA GLU A 66 17.51 18.43 -3.18
C GLU A 66 17.21 17.00 -3.62
N ILE A 67 18.24 16.16 -3.66
CA ILE A 67 18.10 14.75 -4.04
C ILE A 67 17.17 14.03 -3.04
N PHE A 68 16.03 13.57 -3.54
CA PHE A 68 15.09 12.77 -2.79
C PHE A 68 15.54 11.30 -2.72
N GLY A 69 16.01 10.75 -3.84
CA GLY A 69 16.52 9.38 -3.95
C GLY A 69 16.80 8.99 -5.40
N THR A 70 17.26 7.75 -5.62
CA THR A 70 17.33 7.19 -6.98
C THR A 70 16.00 6.55 -7.38
N PRO A 71 15.70 6.42 -8.69
CA PRO A 71 14.50 5.74 -9.16
C PRO A 71 14.32 4.33 -8.58
N GLU A 72 15.41 3.57 -8.47
CA GLU A 72 15.41 2.18 -8.00
C GLU A 72 15.02 2.12 -6.52
N GLN A 73 15.62 2.98 -5.69
CA GLN A 73 15.33 3.06 -4.26
C GLN A 73 13.86 3.42 -4.00
N LEU A 74 13.34 4.40 -4.74
CA LEU A 74 11.96 4.85 -4.56
C LEU A 74 10.96 3.80 -5.05
N LYS A 75 11.22 3.15 -6.19
CA LYS A 75 10.35 2.06 -6.68
C LYS A 75 10.26 0.92 -5.68
N GLU A 76 11.36 0.52 -5.04
CA GLU A 76 11.34 -0.54 -4.03
C GLU A 76 10.59 -0.13 -2.76
N GLU A 77 10.83 1.09 -2.25
CA GLU A 77 10.09 1.66 -1.10
C GLU A 77 8.57 1.64 -1.36
N PHE A 78 8.18 2.07 -2.56
CA PHE A 78 6.80 2.14 -2.97
C PHE A 78 6.15 0.77 -3.12
N ARG A 79 6.88 -0.22 -3.65
CA ARG A 79 6.43 -1.61 -3.77
C ARG A 79 6.22 -2.24 -2.39
N THR A 80 7.18 -2.05 -1.48
CA THR A 80 7.08 -2.56 -0.11
C THR A 80 5.89 -1.94 0.63
N ASN A 81 5.63 -0.64 0.42
CA ASN A 81 4.44 -0.01 1.00
C ASN A 81 3.12 -0.58 0.45
N ASP A 82 3.05 -0.84 -0.86
CA ASP A 82 1.86 -1.45 -1.47
C ASP A 82 1.61 -2.87 -0.93
N ASP A 83 2.67 -3.67 -0.78
CA ASP A 83 2.60 -5.02 -0.20
C ASP A 83 2.11 -4.96 1.27
N GLU A 84 2.68 -4.08 2.10
CA GLU A 84 2.27 -3.90 3.50
C GLU A 84 0.82 -3.45 3.64
N GLN A 85 0.36 -2.56 2.76
CA GLN A 85 -1.02 -2.10 2.75
C GLN A 85 -1.94 -3.27 2.34
N THR A 86 -1.58 -4.01 1.29
CA THR A 86 -2.36 -5.16 0.82
C THR A 86 -2.50 -6.22 1.91
N GLU A 87 -1.40 -6.58 2.59
CA GLU A 87 -1.41 -7.54 3.70
C GLU A 87 -2.30 -7.08 4.86
N LYS A 88 -2.31 -5.78 5.20
CA LYS A 88 -3.17 -5.26 6.29
C LYS A 88 -4.66 -5.35 5.96
N PHE A 89 -5.05 -5.09 4.72
CA PHE A 89 -6.46 -5.17 4.31
C PHE A 89 -6.91 -6.61 4.08
N SER A 90 -6.00 -7.48 3.64
CA SER A 90 -6.25 -8.87 3.29
C SER A 90 -6.32 -9.86 4.47
N ILE A 91 -6.48 -9.39 5.72
CA ILE A 91 -6.56 -10.28 6.90
C ILE A 91 -8.00 -10.32 7.41
N HIS A 92 -8.66 -11.47 7.24
CA HIS A 92 -10.01 -11.69 7.71
C HIS A 92 -10.01 -12.40 9.08
N LEU A 93 -9.89 -11.60 10.15
CA LEU A 93 -9.92 -12.07 11.54
C LEU A 93 -11.21 -12.84 11.86
N GLY A 94 -11.08 -13.96 12.58
CA GLY A 94 -12.21 -14.82 12.96
C GLY A 94 -12.69 -15.78 11.87
N TYR A 95 -12.20 -15.67 10.64
CA TYR A 95 -12.54 -16.57 9.55
C TYR A 95 -11.48 -17.66 9.40
N SER A 96 -11.93 -18.92 9.35
CA SER A 96 -11.07 -20.11 9.20
C SER A 96 -11.41 -20.85 7.92
N CYS A 97 -10.38 -21.21 7.14
CA CYS A 97 -10.60 -22.01 5.93
C CYS A 97 -11.08 -23.42 6.31
N HIS A 98 -12.22 -23.85 5.77
CA HIS A 98 -12.82 -25.16 6.07
C HIS A 98 -11.96 -26.34 5.62
N ARG A 99 -11.09 -26.14 4.62
CA ARG A 99 -10.22 -27.20 4.11
C ARG A 99 -8.87 -27.25 4.81
N CYS A 100 -8.08 -26.20 4.73
CA CYS A 100 -6.70 -26.19 5.25
C CYS A 100 -6.61 -25.69 6.70
N ARG A 101 -7.73 -25.24 7.29
CA ARG A 101 -7.81 -24.70 8.66
C ARG A 101 -6.92 -23.46 8.92
N SER A 102 -6.46 -22.79 7.86
CA SER A 102 -5.74 -21.53 8.00
C SER A 102 -6.63 -20.49 8.68
N CYS A 103 -6.15 -19.90 9.77
CA CYS A 103 -6.81 -18.87 10.54
C CYS A 103 -5.76 -17.86 11.07
N PRO A 104 -5.95 -16.54 10.84
CA PRO A 104 -6.96 -15.94 9.97
C PRO A 104 -6.72 -16.28 8.49
N ILE A 105 -7.77 -16.24 7.67
CA ILE A 105 -7.60 -16.30 6.21
C ILE A 105 -6.88 -15.01 5.76
N ARG A 106 -5.77 -15.19 5.05
CA ARG A 106 -5.01 -14.12 4.39
C ARG A 106 -5.34 -14.07 2.90
N GLY A 107 -5.38 -12.89 2.31
CA GLY A 107 -5.84 -12.67 0.95
C GLY A 107 -7.36 -12.80 0.86
N LYS A 108 -7.86 -13.09 -0.35
CA LYS A 108 -9.29 -13.31 -0.60
C LYS A 108 -9.86 -14.39 0.31
N CYS A 109 -10.88 -14.00 1.09
CA CYS A 109 -11.73 -14.92 1.84
C CYS A 109 -13.01 -15.19 1.05
N TYR A 110 -13.20 -16.44 0.63
CA TYR A 110 -14.35 -16.89 -0.15
C TYR A 110 -15.40 -17.50 0.77
N LYS A 111 -16.58 -16.87 0.86
CA LYS A 111 -17.74 -17.38 1.61
C LYS A 111 -18.70 -18.08 0.66
N CYS A 112 -19.06 -19.32 0.97
CA CYS A 112 -20.12 -20.03 0.25
C CYS A 112 -21.46 -19.33 0.48
N THR A 113 -22.21 -19.11 -0.58
CA THR A 113 -23.52 -18.44 -0.52
C THR A 113 -24.64 -19.36 -0.02
N THR A 114 -24.43 -20.68 -0.07
CA THR A 114 -25.41 -21.69 0.32
C THR A 114 -25.10 -22.31 1.69
N CYS A 115 -23.84 -22.64 1.95
CA CYS A 115 -23.45 -23.30 3.20
C CYS A 115 -23.28 -22.28 4.33
N GLN A 116 -23.88 -22.58 5.49
CA GLN A 116 -23.72 -21.76 6.69
C GLN A 116 -22.26 -21.78 7.16
N ASP A 117 -21.70 -20.58 7.34
CA ASP A 117 -20.34 -20.35 7.86
C ASP A 117 -19.21 -21.10 7.14
N TYR A 118 -19.39 -21.45 5.86
CA TYR A 118 -18.35 -22.12 5.07
C TYR A 118 -17.45 -21.12 4.35
N PHE A 119 -16.16 -21.11 4.74
CA PHE A 119 -15.16 -20.20 4.19
C PHE A 119 -13.97 -20.97 3.60
N LEU A 120 -13.44 -20.51 2.47
CA LEU A 120 -12.21 -21.00 1.87
C LEU A 120 -11.22 -19.85 1.68
N CYS A 121 -9.92 -20.13 1.91
CA CYS A 121 -8.87 -19.26 1.41
C CYS A 121 -8.73 -19.41 -0.11
N GLN A 122 -8.11 -18.43 -0.77
CA GLN A 122 -7.85 -18.45 -2.21
C GLN A 122 -7.30 -19.79 -2.72
N THR A 123 -6.30 -20.36 -2.04
CA THR A 123 -5.68 -21.62 -2.45
C THR A 123 -6.69 -22.76 -2.45
N CYS A 124 -7.51 -22.88 -1.40
CA CYS A 124 -8.50 -23.95 -1.32
C CYS A 124 -9.69 -23.73 -2.26
N PHE A 125 -10.07 -22.48 -2.52
CA PHE A 125 -11.08 -22.16 -3.54
C PHE A 125 -10.62 -22.61 -4.94
N ASN A 126 -9.36 -22.31 -5.32
CA ASN A 126 -8.81 -22.67 -6.63
C ASN A 126 -8.67 -24.18 -6.87
N LEU A 127 -8.66 -24.99 -5.81
CA LEU A 127 -8.66 -26.45 -5.93
C LEU A 127 -10.04 -27.01 -6.31
N ASN A 128 -11.07 -26.17 -6.43
CA ASN A 128 -12.44 -26.55 -6.81
C ASN A 128 -13.03 -27.70 -5.96
N ILE A 129 -12.66 -27.75 -4.68
CA ILE A 129 -13.08 -28.82 -3.75
C ILE A 129 -14.52 -28.68 -3.23
N HIS A 130 -15.16 -27.55 -3.48
CA HIS A 130 -16.54 -27.25 -3.10
C HIS A 130 -17.19 -26.47 -4.24
N ASN A 131 -17.35 -27.09 -5.40
CA ASN A 131 -17.80 -26.43 -6.63
C ASN A 131 -19.33 -26.54 -6.88
N GLU A 132 -20.07 -27.18 -5.98
CA GLU A 132 -21.53 -27.33 -6.11
C GLU A 132 -22.31 -26.04 -5.80
N HIS A 133 -21.66 -25.07 -5.16
CA HIS A 133 -22.28 -23.80 -4.75
C HIS A 133 -21.47 -22.59 -5.21
N SER A 134 -22.15 -21.46 -5.36
CA SER A 134 -21.53 -20.17 -5.66
C SER A 134 -20.88 -19.54 -4.42
N PHE A 135 -19.86 -18.73 -4.65
CA PHE A 135 -19.13 -18.02 -3.59
C PHE A 135 -19.16 -16.51 -3.81
N ASP A 136 -19.24 -15.78 -2.70
CA ASP A 136 -18.84 -14.38 -2.62
C ASP A 136 -17.43 -14.29 -2.04
N TYR A 137 -16.70 -13.21 -2.31
CA TYR A 137 -15.40 -12.98 -1.68
C TYR A 137 -15.26 -11.56 -1.12
N ARG A 138 -14.38 -11.43 -0.14
CA ARG A 138 -13.92 -10.16 0.42
C ARG A 138 -12.39 -10.10 0.26
N GLU A 139 -11.87 -8.91 -0.02
CA GLU A 139 -10.45 -8.55 0.01
C GLU A 139 -10.17 -7.61 1.18
#